data_AF-A0A5D0P1I5-F1
#
_entry.id   AF-A0A5D0P1I5-F1
#
_cell.length_a   1.000
_cell.length_b   1.000
_cell.length_c   1.000
_cell.angle_alpha   90.00
_cell.angle_beta   90.00
_cell.angle_gamma   90.00
#
_symmetry.space_group_name_H-M   'P 1'
#
loop_
_entity.id
_entity.type
_entity.pdbx_description
1 polymer ?
#
loop_
_entity_poly.entity_id
_entity_poly.type
_entity_poly.pdbx_seq_one_letter_code
_entity_poly.pdbx_strand_id
1 'polypeptide(L)'
;MRGDRVRLARPRRRGRTPRLGGRPPKTTIDLDDRRDGDPGGGPVDPATGLREWYDPEPEDGGITWADIFDRWLYVEADLHQFYGIDLGTPGLLRQRTGHWLRARILGLLAEPRSRLHRVFRAREQEHSAPPVQASFDDYA
;
A
#
# COMPACT_ATOMS: atom_id res chain seq x y z
N MET A 1 -14.57 46.32 31.21
CA MET A 1 -13.14 46.66 31.36
C MET A 1 -12.31 45.55 30.73
N ARG A 2 -11.42 45.93 29.79
CA ARG A 2 -10.15 45.29 29.31
C ARG A 2 -10.22 43.79 28.94
N GLY A 3 -10.01 43.38 27.68
CA GLY A 3 -8.77 43.52 26.89
C GLY A 3 -7.77 42.46 27.39
N ASP A 4 -7.33 41.45 26.65
CA ASP A 4 -6.62 41.57 25.38
C ASP A 4 -6.62 40.29 24.55
N ARG A 5 -6.68 40.49 23.23
CA ARG A 5 -6.27 39.53 22.20
C ARG A 5 -4.77 39.71 21.98
N VAL A 6 -4.00 38.63 22.01
CA VAL A 6 -2.62 38.64 21.50
C VAL A 6 -2.60 37.99 20.11
N ARG A 7 -2.41 38.84 19.10
CA ARG A 7 -1.86 38.46 17.79
C ARG A 7 -0.40 38.95 17.73
N LEU A 8 0.31 38.40 16.75
CA LEU A 8 1.63 38.76 16.19
C LEU A 8 2.76 37.86 16.75
N ALA A 9 3.68 37.28 15.97
CA ALA A 9 4.06 37.49 14.57
C ALA A 9 4.73 36.22 13.98
N ARG A 10 4.63 36.04 12.66
CA ARG A 10 5.48 35.11 11.88
C ARG A 10 6.90 35.66 11.75
N PRO A 11 7.96 34.87 11.97
CA PRO A 11 9.27 35.21 11.46
C PRO A 11 9.43 34.87 9.97
N ARG A 12 10.19 35.73 9.29
CA ARG A 12 10.36 35.87 7.84
C ARG A 12 11.27 34.78 7.26
N ARG A 13 10.98 34.36 6.02
CA ARG A 13 11.93 33.69 5.11
C ARG A 13 13.05 34.67 4.68
N ARG A 14 14.31 34.19 4.69
CA ARG A 14 15.46 34.40 3.76
C ARG A 14 16.73 33.94 4.51
N GLY A 15 17.69 33.19 3.98
CA GLY A 15 17.97 32.75 2.61
C GLY A 15 18.87 31.49 2.55
N ARG A 16 18.98 30.98 1.34
CA ARG A 16 19.89 29.94 0.78
C ARG A 16 21.38 30.36 0.99
N THR A 17 22.44 29.54 0.99
CA THR A 17 22.85 28.37 0.14
C THR A 17 24.19 27.76 0.72
N PRO A 18 24.89 26.75 0.13
CA PRO A 18 25.40 25.57 0.85
C PRO A 18 26.95 25.43 0.86
N ARG A 19 27.50 24.42 1.56
CA ARG A 19 28.86 23.91 1.27
C ARG A 19 28.95 22.39 1.26
N LEU A 20 29.47 21.92 0.12
CA LEU A 20 29.97 20.60 -0.24
C LEU A 20 30.93 20.01 0.82
N GLY A 21 30.93 18.67 0.95
CA GLY A 21 32.06 17.96 1.54
C GLY A 21 31.75 16.56 2.05
N GLY A 22 31.39 15.63 1.16
CA GLY A 22 31.28 14.20 1.52
C GLY A 22 30.91 13.35 0.31
N ARG A 23 31.91 12.70 -0.29
CA ARG A 23 31.75 11.77 -1.42
C ARG A 23 31.68 10.34 -0.91
N PRO A 24 30.69 9.55 -1.36
CA PRO A 24 30.92 8.12 -1.59
C PRO A 24 30.33 7.68 -2.95
N PRO A 25 30.51 6.40 -3.32
CA PRO A 25 31.35 5.93 -4.42
C PRO A 25 30.74 6.07 -5.83
N LYS A 26 31.62 6.12 -6.83
CA LYS A 26 31.26 6.02 -8.25
C LYS A 26 30.84 4.58 -8.57
N THR A 27 29.55 4.34 -8.71
CA THR A 27 29.04 3.37 -9.70
C THR A 27 28.64 4.19 -10.92
N THR A 28 29.35 3.97 -12.02
CA THR A 28 29.22 4.71 -13.27
C THR A 28 27.79 4.57 -13.82
N ILE A 29 26.98 5.59 -13.64
CA ILE A 29 25.86 5.89 -14.55
C ILE A 29 26.36 7.08 -15.34
N ASP A 30 26.75 6.83 -16.59
CA ASP A 30 27.05 7.92 -17.52
C ASP A 30 25.80 8.76 -17.71
N LEU A 31 26.03 10.07 -17.61
CA LEU A 31 25.09 11.01 -17.07
C LEU A 31 25.07 12.23 -17.97
N ASP A 32 24.57 12.07 -19.19
CA ASP A 32 24.57 13.19 -20.16
C ASP A 32 23.21 13.43 -20.83
N ASP A 33 22.10 13.14 -20.14
CA ASP A 33 20.79 13.65 -20.59
C ASP A 33 19.82 13.97 -19.45
N ARG A 34 20.33 14.56 -18.35
CA ARG A 34 19.46 15.19 -17.35
C ARG A 34 19.07 16.58 -17.83
N ARG A 35 18.09 16.66 -18.74
CA ARG A 35 17.38 17.92 -18.96
C ARG A 35 16.60 18.29 -17.70
N ASP A 36 16.81 19.52 -17.24
CA ASP A 36 16.09 20.12 -16.13
C ASP A 36 14.57 19.97 -16.33
N GLY A 37 13.92 19.24 -15.42
CA GLY A 37 12.48 19.05 -15.39
C GLY A 37 12.00 17.59 -15.50
N ASP A 38 12.89 16.60 -15.62
CA ASP A 38 12.50 15.18 -15.63
C ASP A 38 11.92 14.76 -14.26
N PRO A 39 10.61 14.42 -14.16
CA PRO A 39 10.00 14.00 -12.90
C PRO A 39 10.39 12.56 -12.50
N GLY A 40 11.20 11.89 -13.31
CA GLY A 40 11.49 10.46 -13.21
C GLY A 40 10.40 9.61 -13.86
N GLY A 41 10.80 8.45 -14.39
CA GLY A 41 9.95 7.42 -14.98
C GLY A 41 10.72 6.55 -15.98
N GLY A 42 10.10 5.50 -16.51
CA GLY A 42 10.75 4.56 -17.43
C GLY A 42 11.08 5.18 -18.81
N PRO A 43 11.72 4.39 -19.69
CA PRO A 43 12.05 4.82 -21.05
C PRO A 43 10.80 5.30 -21.82
N VAL A 44 11.00 6.21 -22.77
CA VAL A 44 9.94 6.61 -23.71
C VAL A 44 9.87 5.57 -24.81
N ASP A 45 8.68 5.03 -25.06
CA ASP A 45 8.42 4.14 -26.19
C ASP A 45 8.50 4.96 -27.50
N PRO A 46 9.42 4.64 -28.42
CA PRO A 46 9.60 5.39 -29.66
C PRO A 46 8.43 5.23 -30.64
N ALA A 47 7.59 4.20 -30.51
CA ALA A 47 6.47 3.95 -31.41
C ALA A 47 5.23 4.78 -31.03
N THR A 48 4.98 4.93 -29.73
CA THR A 48 3.80 5.65 -29.21
C THR A 48 4.12 7.06 -28.72
N GLY A 49 5.40 7.36 -28.47
CA GLY A 49 5.84 8.59 -27.83
C GLY A 49 5.42 8.70 -26.36
N LEU A 50 4.85 7.64 -25.79
CA LEU A 50 4.40 7.58 -24.40
C LEU A 50 5.51 7.05 -23.50
N ARG A 51 5.50 7.49 -22.24
CA ARG A 51 6.45 7.01 -21.24
C ARG A 51 5.99 5.68 -20.67
N GLU A 52 6.89 4.71 -20.63
CA GLU A 52 6.64 3.43 -19.97
C GLU A 52 6.66 3.64 -18.44
N TRP A 53 5.51 3.44 -17.81
CA TRP A 53 5.39 3.26 -16.37
C TRP A 53 5.11 1.78 -16.13
N TYR A 54 6.09 1.04 -15.60
CA TYR A 54 5.85 -0.32 -15.16
C TYR A 54 4.96 -0.29 -13.91
N ASP A 55 3.76 -0.87 -14.02
CA ASP A 55 3.14 -1.50 -12.86
C ASP A 55 3.87 -2.83 -12.71
N PRO A 56 4.61 -3.08 -11.62
CA PRO A 56 5.28 -4.35 -11.45
C PRO A 56 4.22 -5.46 -11.54
N GLU A 57 4.50 -6.49 -12.34
CA GLU A 57 3.62 -7.65 -12.36
C GLU A 57 3.49 -8.17 -10.92
N PRO A 58 2.26 -8.46 -10.47
CA PRO A 58 2.05 -8.88 -9.09
C PRO A 58 2.88 -10.13 -8.84
N GLU A 59 3.73 -10.12 -7.82
CA GLU A 59 4.47 -11.33 -7.46
C GLU A 59 3.49 -12.43 -7.05
N ASP A 60 3.58 -13.57 -7.75
CA ASP A 60 2.71 -14.70 -7.56
C ASP A 60 2.91 -15.31 -6.16
N GLY A 61 1.89 -15.21 -5.30
CA GLY A 61 1.80 -16.01 -4.07
C GLY A 61 1.36 -15.27 -2.81
N GLY A 62 1.24 -13.95 -2.83
CA GLY A 62 0.78 -13.15 -1.68
C GLY A 62 -0.72 -12.83 -1.69
N ILE A 63 -1.29 -12.52 -0.52
CA ILE A 63 -2.62 -11.91 -0.41
C ILE A 63 -2.56 -10.50 -1.01
N THR A 64 -3.31 -10.25 -2.08
CA THR A 64 -3.38 -8.93 -2.71
C THR A 64 -4.48 -8.06 -2.09
N TRP A 65 -4.45 -6.75 -2.35
CA TRP A 65 -5.57 -5.86 -1.97
C TRP A 65 -6.87 -6.21 -2.69
N ALA A 66 -6.80 -6.66 -3.94
CA ALA A 66 -7.96 -7.12 -4.67
C ALA A 66 -8.62 -8.30 -3.96
N ASP A 67 -7.83 -9.30 -3.55
CA ASP A 67 -8.35 -10.45 -2.80
C ASP A 67 -9.07 -10.04 -1.49
N ILE A 68 -8.58 -9.00 -0.81
CA ILE A 68 -9.18 -8.45 0.41
C ILE A 68 -10.52 -7.79 0.08
N PHE A 69 -10.59 -7.00 -0.98
CA PHE A 69 -11.81 -6.31 -1.39
C PHE A 69 -12.89 -7.26 -1.89
N ASP A 70 -12.53 -8.38 -2.54
CA ASP A 70 -13.48 -9.45 -2.89
C ASP A 70 -14.16 -10.07 -1.66
N ARG A 71 -13.54 -9.91 -0.48
CA ARG A 71 -13.97 -10.44 0.81
C ARG A 71 -14.47 -9.35 1.76
N TRP A 72 -14.97 -8.24 1.21
CA TRP A 72 -15.34 -7.04 1.95
C TRP A 72 -16.30 -7.30 3.13
N LEU A 73 -17.25 -8.24 2.98
CA LEU A 73 -18.18 -8.60 4.06
C LEU A 73 -17.46 -9.09 5.33
N TYR A 74 -16.35 -9.83 5.20
CA TYR A 74 -15.56 -10.26 6.35
C TYR A 74 -14.79 -9.10 6.97
N VAL A 75 -14.32 -8.16 6.15
CA VAL A 75 -13.66 -6.93 6.62
C VAL A 75 -14.63 -6.11 7.47
N GLU A 76 -15.85 -5.85 6.99
CA GLU A 76 -16.86 -5.08 7.72
C GLU A 76 -17.25 -5.75 9.04
N ALA A 77 -17.55 -7.05 9.00
CA ALA A 77 -17.94 -7.81 10.19
C ALA A 77 -16.81 -7.84 11.25
N ASP A 78 -15.57 -8.05 10.83
CA ASP A 78 -14.44 -8.10 11.75
C ASP A 78 -14.05 -6.70 12.27
N LEU A 79 -14.16 -5.64 11.46
CA LEU A 79 -13.98 -4.26 11.94
C LEU A 79 -15.00 -3.91 13.03
N HIS A 80 -16.25 -4.32 12.85
CA HIS A 80 -17.28 -4.11 13.85
C HIS A 80 -17.00 -4.94 15.11
N GLN A 81 -16.68 -6.23 14.97
CA GLN A 81 -16.46 -7.11 16.13
C GLN A 81 -15.22 -6.77 16.95
N PHE A 82 -14.06 -6.53 16.31
CA PHE A 82 -12.79 -6.37 17.02
C PHE A 82 -12.53 -4.93 17.46
N TYR A 83 -13.07 -3.95 16.74
CA TYR A 83 -12.79 -2.54 16.99
C TYR A 83 -14.04 -1.70 17.29
N GLY A 84 -15.24 -2.27 17.21
CA GLY A 84 -16.49 -1.51 17.34
C GLY A 84 -16.70 -0.52 16.19
N ILE A 85 -16.10 -0.78 15.01
CA ILE A 85 -16.13 0.12 13.87
C ILE A 85 -17.18 -0.37 12.87
N ASP A 86 -18.29 0.37 12.76
CA ASP A 86 -19.29 0.17 11.71
C ASP A 86 -19.01 1.11 10.52
N LEU A 87 -18.58 0.52 9.39
CA LEU A 87 -18.29 1.26 8.17
C LEU A 87 -19.53 1.89 7.50
N GLY A 88 -20.74 1.42 7.84
CA GLY A 88 -22.00 2.03 7.44
C GLY A 88 -22.27 3.39 8.11
N THR A 89 -21.51 3.73 9.17
CA THR A 89 -21.66 5.01 9.88
C THR A 89 -21.43 6.20 8.94
N PRO A 90 -22.45 7.06 8.72
CA PRO A 90 -22.34 8.17 7.78
C PRO A 90 -21.17 9.11 8.08
N GLY A 91 -20.30 9.30 7.09
CA GLY A 91 -19.18 10.25 7.19
C GLY A 91 -17.97 9.75 7.97
N LEU A 92 -17.96 8.53 8.49
CA LEU A 92 -16.82 7.95 9.19
C LEU A 92 -15.56 7.95 8.30
N LEU A 93 -15.66 7.36 7.11
CA LEU A 93 -14.52 7.25 6.18
C LEU A 93 -14.07 8.62 5.64
N ARG A 94 -14.95 9.63 5.58
CA ARG A 94 -14.58 11.00 5.16
C ARG A 94 -13.70 11.72 6.18
N GLN A 95 -13.78 11.34 7.46
CA GLN A 95 -13.04 11.97 8.55
C GLN A 95 -11.72 11.25 8.87
N ARG A 96 -11.46 10.11 8.23
CA ARG A 96 -10.29 9.27 8.50
C ARG A 96 -9.41 9.16 7.26
N THR A 97 -8.14 8.85 7.47
CA THR A 97 -7.20 8.65 6.38
C THR A 97 -7.26 7.22 5.86
N GLY A 98 -6.87 6.99 4.60
CA GLY A 98 -6.74 5.62 4.08
C GLY A 98 -5.76 4.77 4.89
N HIS A 99 -4.69 5.40 5.41
CA HIS A 99 -3.74 4.73 6.32
C HIS A 99 -4.41 4.21 7.60
N TRP A 100 -5.38 4.95 8.16
CA TRP A 100 -6.12 4.54 9.34
C TRP A 100 -6.91 3.24 9.12
N LEU A 101 -7.56 3.11 7.96
CA LEU A 101 -8.29 1.90 7.58
C LEU A 101 -7.33 0.74 7.27
N ARG A 102 -6.29 1.03 6.47
CA ARG A 102 -5.24 0.05 6.11
C ARG A 102 -4.63 -0.61 7.35
N ALA A 103 -4.24 0.18 8.35
CA ALA A 103 -3.63 -0.35 9.57
C ALA A 103 -4.55 -1.34 10.31
N ARG A 104 -5.86 -1.12 10.29
CA ARG A 104 -6.84 -2.01 10.93
C ARG A 104 -7.07 -3.28 10.13
N ILE A 105 -7.17 -3.18 8.81
CA ILE A 105 -7.28 -4.36 7.94
C ILE A 105 -6.03 -5.25 8.09
N LEU A 106 -4.84 -4.67 8.12
CA LEU A 106 -3.60 -5.42 8.39
C LEU A 106 -3.61 -6.07 9.77
N GLY A 107 -4.15 -5.37 10.79
CA GLY A 107 -4.36 -5.95 12.12
C GLY A 107 -5.30 -7.16 12.10
N LEU A 108 -6.38 -7.13 11.32
CA LEU A 108 -7.28 -8.27 11.14
C LEU A 108 -6.59 -9.45 10.47
N LEU A 109 -5.77 -9.21 9.45
CA LEU A 109 -4.97 -10.26 8.80
C LEU A 109 -3.93 -10.89 9.75
N ALA A 110 -3.47 -10.17 10.77
CA ALA A 110 -2.56 -10.69 11.78
C ALA A 110 -3.27 -11.43 12.94
N GLU A 111 -4.56 -11.22 13.13
CA GLU A 111 -5.34 -11.79 14.23
C GLU A 111 -5.93 -13.17 13.87
N PRO A 112 -5.47 -14.29 14.49
CA PRO A 112 -5.92 -15.64 14.12
C PRO A 112 -7.41 -15.91 14.34
N ARG A 113 -8.05 -15.12 15.20
CA ARG A 113 -9.50 -15.24 15.46
C ARG A 113 -10.37 -14.50 14.45
N SER A 114 -9.79 -13.65 13.60
CA SER A 114 -10.56 -12.93 12.59
C SER A 114 -11.05 -13.88 11.49
N ARG A 115 -12.23 -13.59 10.94
CA ARG A 115 -12.77 -14.34 9.80
C ARG A 115 -11.89 -14.12 8.58
N LEU A 116 -11.44 -12.88 8.38
CA LEU A 116 -10.56 -12.51 7.29
C LEU A 116 -9.27 -13.35 7.27
N HIS A 117 -8.61 -13.51 8.42
CA HIS A 117 -7.42 -14.35 8.55
C HIS A 117 -7.70 -15.81 8.18
N ARG A 118 -8.79 -16.38 8.71
CA ARG A 118 -9.14 -17.78 8.50
C ARG A 118 -9.43 -18.10 7.03
N VAL A 119 -10.15 -17.21 6.34
CA VAL A 119 -10.48 -17.38 4.92
C VAL A 119 -9.22 -17.41 4.06
N PHE A 120 -8.24 -16.56 4.35
CA PHE A 120 -6.99 -16.56 3.60
C PHE A 120 -6.09 -17.76 3.91
N ARG A 121 -6.04 -18.22 5.17
CA ARG A 121 -5.30 -19.43 5.53
C ARG A 121 -5.90 -20.71 4.94
N ALA A 122 -7.22 -20.81 4.83
CA ALA A 122 -7.87 -21.95 4.20
C ALA A 122 -7.48 -22.07 2.70
N ARG A 123 -7.42 -20.93 1.99
CA ARG A 123 -7.03 -20.90 0.57
C ARG A 123 -5.56 -21.31 0.37
N GLU A 124 -4.65 -20.88 1.24
CA GLU A 124 -3.25 -21.30 1.20
C GLU A 124 -3.11 -22.82 1.36
N GLN A 125 -3.94 -23.44 2.21
CA GLN A 125 -3.93 -24.90 2.41
C GLN A 125 -4.45 -25.64 1.18
N GLU A 126 -5.51 -25.15 0.53
CA GLU A 126 -6.02 -25.72 -0.73
C GLU A 126 -4.99 -25.62 -1.87
N HIS A 127 -4.23 -24.52 -1.94
CA HIS A 127 -3.20 -24.33 -2.96
C HIS A 127 -1.91 -25.12 -2.68
N SER A 128 -1.63 -25.43 -1.40
CA SER A 128 -0.47 -26.21 -0.96
C SER A 128 -0.71 -27.72 -0.97
N ALA A 129 -1.98 -28.16 -0.99
CA ALA A 129 -2.31 -29.58 -1.10
C ALA A 129 -1.79 -30.12 -2.45
N PRO A 130 -0.93 -31.16 -2.46
CA PRO A 130 -0.53 -31.78 -3.72
C PRO A 130 -1.79 -32.29 -4.41
N PRO A 131 -1.87 -32.23 -5.75
CA PRO A 131 -2.98 -32.83 -6.47
C PRO A 131 -3.06 -34.28 -6.02
N VAL A 132 -4.22 -34.67 -5.48
CA VAL A 132 -4.52 -36.07 -5.19
C VAL A 132 -4.45 -36.77 -6.54
N GLN A 133 -3.30 -37.36 -6.84
CA GLN A 133 -3.16 -38.26 -7.97
C GLN A 133 -3.99 -39.47 -7.58
N ALA A 134 -5.27 -39.47 -7.99
CA ALA A 134 -6.08 -40.67 -7.94
C ALA A 134 -5.33 -41.71 -8.77
N SER A 135 -4.76 -42.69 -8.08
CA SER A 135 -4.11 -43.82 -8.73
C SER A 135 -5.17 -44.52 -9.55
N PHE A 136 -4.87 -44.79 -10.82
CA PHE A 136 -5.76 -45.57 -11.68
C PHE A 136 -6.01 -46.99 -11.11
N ASP A 137 -5.14 -47.46 -10.22
CA ASP A 137 -5.24 -48.79 -9.58
C ASP A 137 -6.32 -48.88 -8.50
N ASP A 138 -6.88 -47.77 -8.01
CA ASP A 138 -7.96 -47.78 -6.99
C ASP A 138 -9.35 -48.15 -7.59
N TYR A 139 -9.43 -48.36 -8.89
CA TYR A 139 -10.66 -48.72 -9.63
C TYR A 139 -10.67 -50.14 -10.20
N ALA A 140 -9.70 -51.00 -9.82
CA ALA A 140 -9.61 -52.39 -10.25
C ALA A 140 -10.05 -53.37 -9.14
#